data_AF-A0A2N0R0M4-F1
#
_entry.id   AF-A0A2N0R0M4-F1
#
_cell.length_a   1.000
_cell.length_b   1.000
_cell.length_c   1.000
_cell.angle_alpha   90.00
_cell.angle_beta   90.00
_cell.angle_gamma   90.00
#
_symmetry.space_group_name_H-M   'P 1'
#
loop_
_entity.id
_entity.type
_entity.pdbx_description
1 polymer ?
#
loop_
_entity_poly.entity_id
_entity_poly.type
_entity_poly.pdbx_seq_one_letter_code
_entity_poly.pdbx_strand_id
1 'polypeptide(L)'
;MCQRTKGTQLVKDFSNPRLNTRGYIATDPEKQLIIVAYRGTEPGSIRNYISDFVIYHDLWRTAPVRALVHHGFLNAWNQIQHQVTDDLIKLVKEKPDFRIGFMGHSLGGALATFSALDLIEKVPELAKNEKVFLSTFGQPRVGDDKFAEYVDDNLKVIRTIVRGDPIPRLPPSWPIPFIGFYKHFGEELYINNPDQDPNAFQECNAEDPHCSESVSLGQLSLKYHSGPYYGVNMRDATREPNVNSIEDSNEGDENYDYSADPYFNYDPNYNYEGAMGVNGVDGVKGVDGTKGVDGTKEVNGTKGVNGTKEVNGTNEVKGTNGTKH
;
A
#
# COMPACT_ATOMS: atom_id res chain seq x y z
N MET A 1 17.51 22.31 6.31
CA MET A 1 16.23 22.74 5.69
C MET A 1 15.94 21.81 4.52
N CYS A 2 15.08 20.80 4.72
CA CYS A 2 14.71 19.85 3.68
C CYS A 2 13.59 20.47 2.81
N GLN A 3 13.95 20.91 1.60
CA GLN A 3 12.99 21.36 0.58
C GLN A 3 12.43 20.14 -0.15
N ARG A 4 11.30 19.57 0.31
CA ARG A 4 10.40 18.73 -0.52
C ARG A 4 9.01 18.46 0.09
N THR A 5 8.48 19.37 0.91
CA THR A 5 7.15 19.24 1.56
C THR A 5 6.07 20.10 0.89
N LYS A 6 5.97 20.10 -0.44
CA LYS A 6 4.85 20.79 -1.11
C LYS A 6 3.65 19.84 -1.17
N GLY A 7 2.72 19.97 -0.21
CA GLY A 7 1.40 19.32 -0.27
C GLY A 7 0.98 18.64 1.04
N THR A 8 1.80 17.71 1.54
CA THR A 8 1.47 16.89 2.71
C THR A 8 1.54 17.67 4.03
N GLN A 9 0.49 17.55 4.84
CA GLN A 9 0.27 18.21 6.12
C GLN A 9 0.13 17.16 7.22
N LEU A 10 1.02 17.20 8.22
CA LEU A 10 0.93 16.35 9.40
C LEU A 10 -0.33 16.73 10.21
N VAL A 11 -1.17 15.74 10.52
CA VAL A 11 -2.34 15.90 11.39
C VAL A 11 -1.99 15.51 12.81
N LYS A 12 -1.32 14.37 12.98
CA LYS A 12 -0.96 13.81 14.29
C LYS A 12 0.19 12.84 14.18
N ASP A 13 1.11 12.88 15.14
CA ASP A 13 2.05 11.79 15.40
C ASP A 13 1.59 10.97 16.62
N PHE A 14 1.96 9.70 16.65
CA PHE A 14 1.67 8.82 17.77
C PHE A 14 2.82 7.84 17.99
N SER A 15 3.04 7.45 19.24
CA SER A 15 4.08 6.49 19.58
C SER A 15 3.79 5.71 20.86
N ASN A 16 4.43 4.56 20.97
CA ASN A 16 4.58 3.80 22.19
C ASN A 16 6.05 3.39 22.32
N PRO A 17 6.86 4.13 23.10
CA PRO A 17 8.28 3.87 23.27
C PRO A 17 8.57 2.46 23.82
N ARG A 18 7.69 1.91 24.69
CA ARG A 18 7.91 0.59 25.30
C ARG A 18 7.92 -0.55 24.28
N LEU A 19 7.18 -0.39 23.19
CA LEU A 19 7.08 -1.38 22.11
C LEU A 19 7.78 -0.90 20.82
N ASN A 20 8.57 0.17 20.91
CA ASN A 20 9.23 0.82 19.78
C ASN A 20 8.29 0.99 18.57
N THR A 21 7.05 1.41 18.83
CA THR A 21 6.03 1.61 17.81
C THR A 21 5.84 3.10 17.61
N ARG A 22 5.86 3.56 16.36
CA ARG A 22 5.64 4.96 15.99
C ARG A 22 4.87 5.04 14.69
N GLY A 23 4.09 6.08 14.52
CA GLY A 23 3.43 6.37 13.26
C GLY A 23 2.87 7.78 13.24
N TYR A 24 2.18 8.10 12.16
CA TYR A 24 1.55 9.39 11.96
C TYR A 24 0.30 9.29 11.09
N ILE A 25 -0.55 10.31 11.23
CA ILE A 25 -1.64 10.63 10.31
C ILE A 25 -1.25 11.94 9.62
N ALA A 26 -1.30 11.95 8.29
CA ALA A 26 -1.09 13.14 7.47
C ALA A 26 -2.18 13.25 6.41
N THR A 27 -2.29 14.41 5.79
CA THR A 27 -3.16 14.62 4.63
C THR A 27 -2.41 15.29 3.50
N ASP A 28 -2.67 14.88 2.28
CA ASP A 28 -2.25 15.57 1.07
C ASP A 28 -3.52 16.10 0.37
N PRO A 29 -3.84 17.39 0.53
CA PRO A 29 -5.04 17.97 -0.06
C PRO A 29 -5.02 18.01 -1.59
N GLU A 30 -3.85 18.14 -2.23
CA GLU A 30 -3.74 18.16 -3.69
C GLU A 30 -4.08 16.79 -4.28
N LYS A 31 -3.70 15.72 -3.58
CA LYS A 31 -3.97 14.34 -3.98
C LYS A 31 -5.26 13.76 -3.39
N GLN A 32 -5.98 14.56 -2.61
CA GLN A 32 -7.16 14.14 -1.84
C GLN A 32 -6.89 12.82 -1.07
N LEU A 33 -5.79 12.78 -0.30
CA LEU A 33 -5.34 11.57 0.38
C LEU A 33 -5.15 11.80 1.89
N ILE A 34 -5.66 10.89 2.70
CA ILE A 34 -5.29 10.71 4.11
C ILE A 34 -4.25 9.58 4.14
N ILE A 35 -3.12 9.84 4.80
CA ILE A 35 -2.01 8.89 4.94
C ILE A 35 -1.95 8.48 6.41
N VAL A 36 -2.01 7.17 6.67
CA VAL A 36 -1.80 6.58 7.99
C VAL A 36 -0.60 5.65 7.91
N ALA A 37 0.53 6.10 8.44
CA ALA A 37 1.80 5.42 8.26
C ALA A 37 2.38 4.93 9.57
N TYR A 38 3.02 3.76 9.53
CA TYR A 38 3.63 3.10 10.68
C TYR A 38 5.11 2.80 10.39
N ARG A 39 5.96 3.20 11.34
CA ARG A 39 7.38 2.91 11.31
C ARG A 39 7.63 1.43 11.61
N GLY A 40 8.58 0.83 10.88
CA GLY A 40 9.15 -0.46 11.22
C GLY A 40 10.11 -0.41 12.42
N THR A 41 10.63 -1.56 12.82
CA THR A 41 11.63 -1.67 13.89
C THR A 41 12.93 -0.97 13.49
N GLU A 42 13.62 -0.38 14.46
CA GLU A 42 14.95 0.18 14.25
C GLU A 42 15.94 -0.83 13.65
N PRO A 43 16.82 -0.40 12.73
CA PRO A 43 17.75 -1.31 12.05
C PRO A 43 18.68 -2.11 12.98
N GLY A 44 19.00 -1.59 14.17
CA GLY A 44 19.80 -2.30 15.17
C GLY A 44 19.02 -3.41 15.89
N SER A 45 17.71 -3.24 16.05
CA SER A 45 16.83 -4.09 16.85
C SER A 45 16.09 -5.13 16.01
N ILE A 46 16.00 -4.95 14.68
CA ILE A 46 15.28 -5.86 13.81
C ILE A 46 15.84 -7.30 13.83
N ARG A 47 17.16 -7.48 14.04
CA ARG A 47 17.76 -8.81 14.18
C ARG A 47 17.23 -9.54 15.42
N ASN A 48 17.15 -8.83 16.53
CA ASN A 48 16.60 -9.36 17.78
C ASN A 48 15.11 -9.65 17.61
N TYR A 49 14.36 -8.76 16.94
CA TYR A 49 12.94 -8.99 16.68
C TYR A 49 12.69 -10.23 15.81
N ILE A 50 13.53 -10.49 14.80
CA ILE A 50 13.46 -11.71 13.98
C ILE A 50 13.81 -12.96 14.81
N SER A 51 14.85 -12.90 15.64
CA SER A 51 15.25 -14.07 16.45
C SER A 51 14.23 -14.37 17.56
N ASP A 52 13.61 -13.33 18.10
CA ASP A 52 12.68 -13.39 19.22
C ASP A 52 11.22 -13.48 18.75
N PHE A 53 11.00 -13.67 17.45
CA PHE A 53 9.68 -13.59 16.83
C PHE A 53 8.77 -14.69 17.39
N VAL A 54 7.91 -14.28 18.33
CA VAL A 54 6.97 -15.17 19.01
C VAL A 54 5.78 -15.44 18.10
N ILE A 55 5.84 -16.54 17.37
CA ILE A 55 4.87 -16.98 16.35
C ILE A 55 3.51 -17.49 16.88
N TYR A 56 3.10 -17.15 18.10
CA TYR A 56 1.79 -17.54 18.61
C TYR A 56 0.66 -16.80 17.91
N HIS A 57 -0.49 -17.47 17.81
CA HIS A 57 -1.72 -16.92 17.26
C HIS A 57 -2.64 -16.40 18.35
N ASP A 58 -3.25 -15.25 18.09
CA ASP A 58 -4.46 -14.77 18.75
C ASP A 58 -5.64 -14.79 17.78
N LEU A 59 -6.85 -14.78 18.33
CA LEU A 59 -8.07 -14.66 17.54
C LEU A 59 -8.27 -13.20 17.11
N TRP A 60 -8.40 -12.96 15.81
CA TRP A 60 -8.96 -11.72 15.30
C TRP A 60 -10.48 -11.74 15.49
N ARG A 61 -10.95 -11.14 16.60
CA ARG A 61 -12.34 -11.29 17.08
C ARG A 61 -13.38 -10.63 16.19
N THR A 62 -12.96 -9.70 15.35
CA THR A 62 -13.85 -8.91 14.51
C THR A 62 -14.26 -9.63 13.23
N ALA A 63 -13.42 -10.54 12.71
CA ALA A 63 -13.79 -11.26 11.50
C ALA A 63 -15.02 -12.16 11.74
N PRO A 64 -15.94 -12.25 10.76
CA PRO A 64 -17.08 -13.16 10.84
C PRO A 64 -16.63 -14.64 10.81
N VAL A 65 -15.39 -14.88 10.38
CA VAL A 65 -14.71 -16.17 10.40
C VAL A 65 -13.69 -16.22 11.53
N ARG A 66 -13.42 -17.43 12.05
CA ARG A 66 -12.36 -17.63 13.06
C ARG A 66 -10.98 -17.49 12.39
N ALA A 67 -10.55 -16.25 12.21
CA ALA A 67 -9.26 -15.85 11.67
C ALA A 67 -8.22 -15.68 12.79
N LEU A 68 -7.02 -16.21 12.58
CA LEU A 68 -5.92 -16.13 13.53
C LEU A 68 -4.85 -15.15 13.06
N VAL A 69 -4.29 -14.40 13.99
CA VAL A 69 -3.29 -13.37 13.72
C VAL A 69 -2.12 -13.47 14.68
N HIS A 70 -0.97 -12.96 14.28
CA HIS A 70 0.24 -12.96 15.08
C HIS A 70 0.04 -12.17 16.38
N HIS A 71 0.20 -12.84 17.53
CA HIS A 71 -0.02 -12.29 18.87
C HIS A 71 0.79 -11.01 19.09
N GLY A 72 2.08 -11.02 18.75
CA GLY A 72 2.97 -9.87 18.96
C GLY A 72 2.53 -8.62 18.19
N PHE A 73 2.01 -8.80 16.98
CA PHE A 73 1.56 -7.67 16.16
C PHE A 73 0.22 -7.12 16.64
N LEU A 74 -0.73 -8.01 16.99
CA LEU A 74 -2.00 -7.60 17.54
C LEU A 74 -1.82 -6.87 18.88
N ASN A 75 -0.94 -7.37 19.75
CA ASN A 75 -0.62 -6.71 21.01
C ASN A 75 0.00 -5.33 20.78
N ALA A 76 0.93 -5.18 19.82
CA ALA A 76 1.50 -3.88 19.48
C ALA A 76 0.45 -2.90 18.96
N TRP A 77 -0.46 -3.35 18.08
CA TRP A 77 -1.58 -2.55 17.58
C TRP A 77 -2.50 -2.07 18.71
N ASN A 78 -2.97 -2.98 19.57
CA ASN A 78 -3.92 -2.66 20.65
C ASN A 78 -3.42 -1.56 21.58
N GLN A 79 -2.10 -1.42 21.72
CA GLN A 79 -1.48 -0.43 22.60
C GLN A 79 -1.47 0.99 22.02
N ILE A 80 -1.62 1.13 20.70
CA ILE A 80 -1.68 2.43 20.01
C ILE A 80 -3.03 2.70 19.35
N GLN A 81 -3.91 1.70 19.24
CA GLN A 81 -5.23 1.79 18.58
C GLN A 81 -6.02 3.04 19.01
N HIS A 82 -6.12 3.29 20.31
CA HIS A 82 -6.87 4.44 20.86
C HIS A 82 -6.27 5.80 20.47
N GLN A 83 -4.98 5.87 20.14
CA GLN A 83 -4.34 7.10 19.68
C GLN A 83 -4.60 7.38 18.21
N VAL A 84 -5.07 6.39 17.44
CA VAL A 84 -5.26 6.49 15.99
C VAL A 84 -6.75 6.57 15.63
N THR A 85 -7.55 5.65 16.16
CA THR A 85 -8.89 5.32 15.66
C THR A 85 -9.84 6.50 15.68
N ASP A 86 -9.97 7.18 16.83
CA ASP A 86 -10.94 8.26 16.99
C ASP A 86 -10.60 9.49 16.12
N ASP A 87 -9.31 9.84 16.05
CA ASP A 87 -8.85 10.96 15.23
C ASP A 87 -8.97 10.65 13.75
N LEU A 88 -8.70 9.41 13.34
CA LEU A 88 -8.87 8.97 11.96
C LEU A 88 -10.34 9.00 11.55
N ILE A 89 -11.25 8.46 12.37
CA ILE A 89 -12.71 8.50 12.09
C ILE A 89 -13.19 9.94 11.97
N LYS A 90 -12.72 10.85 12.84
CA LYS A 90 -13.05 12.28 12.75
C LYS A 90 -12.55 12.87 11.44
N LEU A 91 -11.30 12.62 11.06
CA LEU A 91 -10.70 13.14 9.84
C LEU A 91 -11.40 12.63 8.58
N VAL A 92 -11.79 11.35 8.55
CA VAL A 92 -12.57 10.76 7.45
C VAL A 92 -13.92 11.44 7.30
N LYS A 93 -14.59 11.79 8.40
CA LYS A 93 -15.86 12.55 8.37
C LYS A 93 -15.67 13.99 7.86
N GLU A 94 -14.55 14.62 8.19
CA GLU A 94 -14.21 15.97 7.73
C GLU A 94 -13.79 15.98 6.24
N LYS A 95 -13.30 14.86 5.72
CA LYS A 95 -12.77 14.71 4.36
C LYS A 95 -13.37 13.49 3.65
N PRO A 96 -14.69 13.44 3.42
CA PRO A 96 -15.37 12.24 2.90
C PRO A 96 -14.96 11.86 1.47
N ASP A 97 -14.41 12.81 0.71
CA ASP A 97 -13.96 12.59 -0.67
C ASP A 97 -12.52 12.10 -0.76
N PHE A 98 -11.77 12.12 0.35
CA PHE A 98 -10.36 11.72 0.33
C PHE A 98 -10.23 10.18 0.30
N ARG A 99 -9.24 9.70 -0.44
CA ARG A 99 -8.74 8.34 -0.29
C ARG A 99 -8.02 8.19 1.05
N ILE A 100 -7.90 6.97 1.52
CA ILE A 100 -7.29 6.62 2.80
C ILE A 100 -6.27 5.52 2.55
N GLY A 101 -4.99 5.90 2.61
CA GLY A 101 -3.86 4.99 2.42
C GLY A 101 -3.24 4.60 3.74
N PHE A 102 -3.26 3.31 4.05
CA PHE A 102 -2.54 2.72 5.17
C PHE A 102 -1.19 2.19 4.68
N MET A 103 -0.10 2.59 5.33
CA MET A 103 1.24 2.29 4.84
C MET A 103 2.20 1.89 5.95
N GLY A 104 3.16 1.03 5.63
CA GLY A 104 4.17 0.63 6.60
C GLY A 104 5.23 -0.31 6.06
N HIS A 105 6.45 -0.13 6.56
CA HIS A 105 7.59 -0.99 6.29
C HIS A 105 7.80 -1.99 7.43
N SER A 106 8.21 -3.23 7.11
CA SER A 106 8.52 -4.25 8.11
C SER A 106 7.32 -4.54 9.04
N LEU A 107 7.57 -4.59 10.35
CA LEU A 107 6.54 -4.59 11.41
C LEU A 107 5.46 -3.52 11.20
N GLY A 108 5.82 -2.33 10.71
CA GLY A 108 4.89 -1.25 10.42
C GLY A 108 3.80 -1.67 9.42
N GLY A 109 4.13 -2.54 8.45
CA GLY A 109 3.12 -3.07 7.52
C GLY A 109 2.06 -3.93 8.21
N ALA A 110 2.45 -4.71 9.24
CA ALA A 110 1.50 -5.46 10.05
C ALA A 110 0.57 -4.52 10.84
N LEU A 111 1.11 -3.46 11.44
CA LEU A 111 0.32 -2.46 12.16
C LEU A 111 -0.62 -1.68 11.23
N ALA A 112 -0.15 -1.33 10.04
CA ALA A 112 -0.97 -0.70 8.99
C ALA A 112 -2.16 -1.60 8.61
N THR A 113 -1.94 -2.92 8.54
CA THR A 113 -3.01 -3.90 8.26
C THR A 113 -4.09 -3.86 9.34
N PHE A 114 -3.70 -3.94 10.62
CA PHE A 114 -4.67 -3.90 11.72
C PHE A 114 -5.42 -2.57 11.80
N SER A 115 -4.72 -1.46 11.51
CA SER A 115 -5.31 -0.12 11.49
C SER A 115 -6.37 0.02 10.39
N ALA A 116 -6.09 -0.48 9.19
CA ALA A 116 -7.05 -0.49 8.09
C ALA A 116 -8.30 -1.32 8.44
N LEU A 117 -8.10 -2.52 9.01
CA LEU A 117 -9.19 -3.39 9.42
C LEU A 117 -10.03 -2.80 10.56
N ASP A 118 -9.40 -2.14 11.52
CA ASP A 118 -10.11 -1.46 12.62
C ASP A 118 -10.94 -0.28 12.10
N LEU A 119 -10.42 0.51 11.14
CA LEU A 119 -11.20 1.58 10.53
C LEU A 119 -12.47 1.04 9.85
N ILE A 120 -12.36 0.01 9.01
CA ILE A 120 -13.53 -0.55 8.32
C ILE A 120 -14.48 -1.29 9.27
N GLU A 121 -14.01 -1.75 10.43
CA GLU A 121 -14.89 -2.26 11.48
C GLU A 121 -15.74 -1.14 12.08
N LYS A 122 -15.14 0.00 12.40
CA LYS A 122 -15.84 1.14 12.99
C LYS A 122 -16.64 1.95 11.99
N VAL A 123 -16.30 1.85 10.71
CA VAL A 123 -16.91 2.56 9.58
C VAL A 123 -17.20 1.55 8.45
N PRO A 124 -18.20 0.65 8.62
CA PRO A 124 -18.45 -0.48 7.71
C PRO A 124 -18.71 -0.11 6.25
N GLU A 125 -19.15 1.11 5.98
CA GLU A 125 -19.33 1.64 4.62
C GLU A 125 -18.01 1.78 3.83
N LEU A 126 -16.88 1.71 4.52
CA LEU A 126 -15.54 1.71 3.92
C LEU A 126 -15.00 0.31 3.61
N ALA A 127 -15.63 -0.75 4.12
CA ALA A 127 -15.27 -2.12 3.74
C ALA A 127 -15.53 -2.31 2.23
N LYS A 128 -14.61 -2.97 1.52
CA LYS A 128 -14.67 -3.18 0.05
C LYS A 128 -14.67 -1.90 -0.78
N ASN A 129 -14.39 -0.75 -0.16
CA ASN A 129 -14.39 0.53 -0.84
C ASN A 129 -13.00 0.84 -1.42
N GLU A 130 -12.91 1.15 -2.71
CA GLU A 130 -11.64 1.46 -3.38
C GLU A 130 -10.94 2.71 -2.83
N LYS A 131 -11.66 3.56 -2.07
CA LYS A 131 -11.06 4.68 -1.34
C LYS A 131 -10.07 4.23 -0.28
N VAL A 132 -10.23 3.02 0.29
CA VAL A 132 -9.34 2.49 1.33
C VAL A 132 -8.38 1.49 0.71
N PHE A 133 -7.09 1.74 0.88
CA PHE A 133 -6.05 0.84 0.39
C PHE A 133 -4.92 0.68 1.40
N LEU A 134 -4.26 -0.47 1.33
CA LEU A 134 -3.13 -0.86 2.16
C LEU A 134 -1.91 -1.07 1.25
N SER A 135 -0.80 -0.39 1.55
CA SER A 135 0.45 -0.51 0.80
C SER A 135 1.61 -0.77 1.76
N THR A 136 2.17 -1.97 1.74
CA THR A 136 3.19 -2.40 2.71
C THR A 136 4.49 -2.83 2.03
N PHE A 137 5.59 -2.79 2.78
CA PHE A 137 6.94 -2.90 2.23
C PHE A 137 7.77 -3.82 3.10
N GLY A 138 8.24 -4.93 2.53
CA GLY A 138 8.94 -5.95 3.31
C GLY A 138 8.10 -6.46 4.49
N GLN A 139 6.78 -6.52 4.33
CA GLN A 139 5.86 -6.92 5.41
C GLN A 139 5.99 -8.42 5.71
N PRO A 140 6.06 -8.83 6.99
CA PRO A 140 5.96 -10.23 7.39
C PRO A 140 4.53 -10.77 7.21
N ARG A 141 4.34 -12.09 7.21
CA ARG A 141 2.99 -12.69 7.26
C ARG A 141 2.32 -12.31 8.58
N VAL A 142 1.04 -11.94 8.53
CA VAL A 142 0.32 -11.37 9.68
C VAL A 142 -0.61 -12.37 10.35
N GLY A 143 -1.18 -13.31 9.58
CA GLY A 143 -2.16 -14.27 10.10
C GLY A 143 -2.27 -15.53 9.25
N ASP A 144 -3.29 -16.34 9.54
CA ASP A 144 -3.61 -17.57 8.83
C ASP A 144 -4.31 -17.32 7.47
N ASP A 145 -4.66 -18.39 6.76
CA ASP A 145 -5.40 -18.31 5.50
C ASP A 145 -6.73 -17.57 5.62
N LYS A 146 -7.50 -17.82 6.68
CA LYS A 146 -8.78 -17.16 6.92
C LYS A 146 -8.61 -15.67 7.17
N PHE A 147 -7.54 -15.28 7.86
CA PHE A 147 -7.19 -13.87 8.00
C PHE A 147 -6.80 -13.25 6.67
N ALA A 148 -5.98 -13.96 5.87
CA ALA A 148 -5.57 -13.48 4.55
C ALA A 148 -6.79 -13.27 3.62
N GLU A 149 -7.69 -14.25 3.55
CA GLU A 149 -8.95 -14.16 2.80
C GLU A 149 -9.82 -13.00 3.31
N TYR A 150 -9.93 -12.81 4.63
CA TYR A 150 -10.69 -11.70 5.20
C TYR A 150 -10.11 -10.33 4.81
N VAL A 151 -8.79 -10.21 4.73
CA VAL A 151 -8.13 -8.98 4.27
C VAL A 151 -8.43 -8.73 2.78
N ASP A 152 -8.22 -9.74 1.93
CA ASP A 152 -8.45 -9.64 0.48
C ASP A 152 -9.92 -9.35 0.14
N ASP A 153 -10.85 -9.89 0.92
CA ASP A 153 -12.27 -9.64 0.77
C ASP A 153 -12.68 -8.22 1.11
N ASN A 154 -11.90 -7.45 1.87
CA ASN A 154 -12.33 -6.16 2.42
C ASN A 154 -11.46 -4.98 2.04
N LEU A 155 -10.19 -5.21 1.70
CA LEU A 155 -9.21 -4.16 1.44
C LEU A 155 -8.51 -4.40 0.12
N LYS A 156 -8.18 -3.31 -0.54
CA LYS A 156 -7.24 -3.33 -1.65
C LYS A 156 -5.83 -3.33 -1.10
N VAL A 157 -5.07 -4.39 -1.36
CA VAL A 157 -3.76 -4.59 -0.74
C VAL A 157 -2.65 -4.80 -1.76
N ILE A 158 -1.60 -4.00 -1.61
CA ILE A 158 -0.33 -4.18 -2.29
C ILE A 158 0.78 -4.38 -1.26
N ARG A 159 1.61 -5.40 -1.48
CA ARG A 159 2.84 -5.65 -0.75
C ARG A 159 4.02 -5.55 -1.70
N THR A 160 4.88 -4.56 -1.51
CA THR A 160 6.13 -4.45 -2.26
C THR A 160 7.24 -5.23 -1.55
N ILE A 161 7.91 -6.13 -2.28
CA ILE A 161 8.95 -7.00 -1.72
C ILE A 161 10.22 -6.88 -2.56
N VAL A 162 11.34 -6.69 -1.87
CA VAL A 162 12.66 -6.66 -2.49
C VAL A 162 13.30 -8.04 -2.43
N ARG A 163 13.93 -8.45 -3.54
CA ARG A 163 14.64 -9.73 -3.63
C ARG A 163 15.64 -9.91 -2.49
N GLY A 164 15.54 -11.05 -1.81
CA GLY A 164 16.47 -11.44 -0.75
C GLY A 164 16.10 -10.87 0.62
N ASP A 165 15.01 -10.12 0.73
CA ASP A 165 14.48 -9.70 2.03
C ASP A 165 13.97 -10.94 2.83
N PRO A 166 14.52 -11.21 4.03
CA PRO A 166 14.05 -12.31 4.86
C PRO A 166 12.70 -12.05 5.54
N ILE A 167 12.28 -10.79 5.73
CA ILE A 167 11.12 -10.48 6.57
C ILE A 167 9.80 -10.99 6.00
N PRO A 168 9.51 -10.85 4.69
CA PRO A 168 8.31 -11.44 4.11
C PRO A 168 8.29 -12.97 4.14
N ARG A 169 9.42 -13.62 4.44
CA ARG A 169 9.47 -15.08 4.60
C ARG A 169 9.08 -15.52 6.02
N LEU A 170 8.74 -14.58 6.91
CA LEU A 170 8.44 -14.83 8.32
C LEU A 170 7.04 -14.34 8.73
N PRO A 171 6.35 -15.06 9.63
CA PRO A 171 6.58 -16.47 9.96
C PRO A 171 6.54 -17.37 8.71
N PRO A 172 7.08 -18.59 8.75
CA PRO A 172 7.06 -19.46 7.58
C PRO A 172 5.65 -19.82 7.11
N SER A 173 5.49 -20.06 5.80
CA SER A 173 4.20 -20.46 5.20
C SER A 173 3.82 -21.92 5.46
N TRP A 174 4.78 -22.77 5.81
CA TRP A 174 4.51 -24.17 6.13
C TRP A 174 3.92 -24.32 7.54
N PRO A 175 3.11 -25.37 7.78
CA PRO A 175 2.55 -25.65 9.10
C PRO A 175 3.63 -25.80 10.18
N ILE A 176 3.47 -25.04 11.24
CA ILE A 176 4.26 -25.06 12.46
C ILE A 176 3.52 -25.94 13.49
N PRO A 177 4.16 -27.01 14.02
CA PRO A 177 3.51 -27.92 14.96
C PRO A 177 2.85 -27.19 16.13
N PHE A 178 1.60 -27.53 16.42
CA PHE A 178 0.77 -26.96 17.50
C PHE A 178 0.41 -25.47 17.37
N ILE A 179 0.92 -24.76 16.37
CA ILE A 179 0.68 -23.32 16.17
C ILE A 179 -0.21 -23.07 14.95
N GLY A 180 -0.04 -23.86 13.88
CA GLY A 180 -0.73 -23.65 12.60
C GLY A 180 0.22 -23.08 11.56
N PHE A 181 -0.31 -22.39 10.55
CA PHE A 181 0.49 -21.79 9.47
C PHE A 181 0.10 -20.33 9.28
N TYR A 182 0.98 -19.58 8.63
CA TYR A 182 0.76 -18.19 8.27
C TYR A 182 0.67 -18.08 6.75
N LYS A 183 -0.08 -17.09 6.26
CA LYS A 183 -0.24 -16.83 4.83
C LYS A 183 -0.25 -15.33 4.55
N HIS A 184 0.37 -14.93 3.44
CA HIS A 184 0.20 -13.59 2.88
C HIS A 184 -1.16 -13.43 2.20
N PHE A 185 -1.60 -12.17 2.14
CA PHE A 185 -2.75 -11.66 1.38
C PHE A 185 -2.28 -10.65 0.33
N GLY A 186 -3.16 -10.23 -0.56
CA GLY A 186 -2.93 -9.13 -1.48
C GLY A 186 -1.97 -9.44 -2.61
N GLU A 187 -1.78 -8.44 -3.48
CA GLU A 187 -0.84 -8.51 -4.59
C GLU A 187 0.58 -8.26 -4.11
N GLU A 188 1.53 -8.98 -4.70
CA GLU A 188 2.96 -8.78 -4.48
C GLU A 188 3.57 -8.03 -5.66
N LEU A 189 4.18 -6.88 -5.39
CA LEU A 189 5.05 -6.18 -6.33
C LEU A 189 6.50 -6.54 -6.01
N TYR A 190 7.08 -7.42 -6.83
CA TYR A 190 8.38 -8.01 -6.58
C TYR A 190 9.51 -7.26 -7.33
N ILE A 191 10.36 -6.58 -6.57
CA ILE A 191 11.56 -5.91 -7.07
C ILE A 191 12.72 -6.93 -7.10
N ASN A 192 12.88 -7.59 -8.25
CA ASN A 192 13.84 -8.67 -8.44
C ASN A 192 15.30 -8.19 -8.52
N ASN A 193 15.54 -6.96 -8.99
CA ASN A 193 16.90 -6.46 -9.24
C ASN A 193 17.10 -5.02 -8.73
N PRO A 194 17.01 -4.81 -7.40
CA PRO A 194 16.97 -3.49 -6.79
C PRO A 194 18.26 -2.67 -7.02
N ASP A 195 19.40 -3.33 -7.25
CA ASP A 195 20.69 -2.65 -7.49
C ASP A 195 20.81 -2.07 -8.91
N GLN A 196 20.07 -2.62 -9.88
CA GLN A 196 20.11 -2.17 -11.28
C GLN A 196 18.91 -1.32 -11.66
N ASP A 197 17.70 -1.74 -11.25
CA ASP A 197 16.46 -1.03 -11.52
C ASP A 197 15.53 -1.14 -10.31
N PRO A 198 15.66 -0.22 -9.32
CA PRO A 198 14.86 -0.26 -8.10
C PRO A 198 13.38 0.15 -8.32
N ASN A 199 13.00 0.55 -9.53
CA ASN A 199 11.63 0.93 -9.89
C ASN A 199 10.90 -0.17 -10.69
N ALA A 200 11.64 -1.09 -11.31
CA ALA A 200 11.07 -2.23 -11.99
C ALA A 200 10.60 -3.30 -11.00
N PHE A 201 9.35 -3.73 -11.18
CA PHE A 201 8.75 -4.81 -10.41
C PHE A 201 8.00 -5.79 -11.31
N GLN A 202 7.83 -7.00 -10.80
CA GLN A 202 6.94 -8.01 -11.34
C GLN A 202 5.69 -8.07 -10.46
N GLU A 203 4.51 -8.09 -11.08
CA GLU A 203 3.25 -8.32 -10.38
C GLU A 203 3.05 -9.82 -10.15
N CYS A 204 2.72 -10.18 -8.92
CA CYS A 204 2.58 -11.56 -8.47
C CYS A 204 1.39 -11.69 -7.52
N ASN A 205 0.86 -12.90 -7.41
CA ASN A 205 -0.07 -13.22 -6.32
C ASN A 205 0.71 -13.41 -5.01
N ALA A 206 0.02 -13.29 -3.87
CA ALA A 206 0.58 -13.70 -2.59
C ALA A 206 1.10 -15.15 -2.64
N GLU A 207 2.31 -15.37 -2.10
CA GLU A 207 2.97 -16.67 -2.04
C GLU A 207 3.39 -17.25 -3.41
N ASP A 208 3.51 -16.44 -4.47
CA ASP A 208 3.90 -16.92 -5.81
C ASP A 208 5.34 -17.49 -5.81
N PRO A 209 5.53 -18.79 -6.16
CA PRO A 209 6.85 -19.43 -6.15
C PRO A 209 7.84 -18.87 -7.17
N HIS A 210 7.41 -17.99 -8.09
CA HIS A 210 8.27 -17.33 -9.07
C HIS A 210 8.72 -15.92 -8.65
N CYS A 211 8.26 -15.43 -7.50
CA CYS A 211 8.57 -14.08 -7.01
C CYS A 211 9.43 -14.14 -5.74
N SER A 212 9.08 -13.43 -4.66
CA SER A 212 9.89 -13.46 -3.43
C SER A 212 10.03 -14.87 -2.84
N GLU A 213 9.05 -15.76 -3.07
CA GLU A 213 9.13 -17.15 -2.63
C GLU A 213 10.21 -17.97 -3.39
N SER A 214 10.62 -17.53 -4.59
CA SER A 214 11.60 -18.21 -5.45
C SER A 214 13.03 -18.16 -4.91
N VAL A 215 13.31 -17.24 -3.99
CA VAL A 215 14.65 -17.02 -3.43
C VAL A 215 14.93 -18.09 -2.37
N SER A 216 16.05 -18.80 -2.50
CA SER A 216 16.43 -19.82 -1.53
C SER A 216 16.80 -19.20 -0.17
N LEU A 217 16.50 -19.90 0.93
CA LEU A 217 16.72 -19.39 2.30
C LEU A 217 18.16 -18.93 2.56
N GLY A 218 19.17 -19.59 1.99
CA GLY A 218 20.58 -19.22 2.12
C GLY A 218 20.98 -17.94 1.39
N GLN A 219 20.13 -17.43 0.50
CA GLN A 219 20.33 -16.16 -0.21
C GLN A 219 19.62 -14.99 0.47
N LEU A 220 18.80 -15.26 1.48
CA LEU A 220 18.12 -14.21 2.24
C LEU A 220 19.11 -13.47 3.12
N SER A 221 18.99 -12.15 3.16
CA SER A 221 19.85 -11.30 3.97
C SER A 221 19.14 -10.04 4.40
N LEU A 222 19.22 -9.74 5.70
CA LEU A 222 18.60 -8.57 6.29
C LEU A 222 19.12 -7.24 5.70
N LYS A 223 20.24 -7.25 4.96
CA LYS A 223 20.72 -6.08 4.23
C LYS A 223 19.73 -5.59 3.16
N TYR A 224 18.95 -6.50 2.56
CA TYR A 224 17.98 -6.19 1.50
C TYR A 224 16.65 -5.67 2.05
N HIS A 225 16.36 -5.92 3.33
CA HIS A 225 15.08 -5.56 3.93
C HIS A 225 14.80 -4.05 3.90
N SER A 226 15.85 -3.24 3.93
CA SER A 226 15.76 -1.78 3.85
C SER A 226 15.58 -1.23 2.45
N GLY A 227 15.57 -2.09 1.43
CA GLY A 227 15.42 -1.70 0.04
C GLY A 227 16.74 -1.67 -0.74
N PRO A 228 16.81 -0.88 -1.82
CA PRO A 228 15.87 0.20 -2.18
C PRO A 228 14.47 -0.28 -2.59
N TYR A 229 13.44 0.44 -2.15
CA TYR A 229 12.06 0.34 -2.63
C TYR A 229 11.76 1.59 -3.47
N TYR A 230 11.59 1.44 -4.78
CA TYR A 230 11.40 2.57 -5.70
C TYR A 230 12.49 3.65 -5.58
N GLY A 231 13.74 3.19 -5.38
CA GLY A 231 14.92 4.05 -5.20
C GLY A 231 15.10 4.60 -3.78
N VAL A 232 14.17 4.35 -2.86
CA VAL A 232 14.23 4.85 -1.48
C VAL A 232 14.76 3.77 -0.54
N ASN A 233 15.76 4.13 0.27
CA ASN A 233 16.26 3.27 1.34
C ASN A 233 15.57 3.60 2.66
N MET A 234 14.86 2.63 3.22
CA MET A 234 14.08 2.79 4.44
C MET A 234 14.95 3.03 5.69
N ARG A 235 16.27 2.78 5.65
CA ARG A 235 17.19 3.16 6.74
C ARG A 235 17.49 4.64 6.71
N ASP A 236 17.63 5.20 5.52
CA ASP A 236 17.96 6.62 5.37
C ASP A 236 16.73 7.48 5.69
N ALA A 237 15.52 6.91 5.55
CA ALA A 237 14.28 7.46 6.10
C ALA A 237 14.23 7.56 7.64
N THR A 238 15.23 7.00 8.33
CA THR A 238 15.37 7.09 9.79
C THR A 238 16.60 7.90 10.22
N ARG A 239 17.39 8.44 9.28
CA ARG A 239 18.62 9.18 9.57
C ARG A 239 18.38 10.68 9.54
N GLU A 240 18.73 11.35 10.63
CA GLU A 240 18.74 12.81 10.71
C GLU A 240 19.67 13.44 9.65
N PRO A 241 19.31 14.58 9.07
CA PRO A 241 20.22 15.34 8.22
C PRO A 241 21.30 16.03 9.07
N ASN A 242 22.45 15.38 9.23
CA ASN A 242 23.72 15.92 9.74
C ASN A 242 23.67 16.63 11.12
N VAL A 243 23.95 15.87 12.18
CA VAL A 243 24.64 16.41 13.37
C VAL A 243 25.86 15.56 13.66
N ASN A 244 27.04 16.10 13.35
CA ASN A 244 28.30 15.60 13.85
C ASN A 244 28.40 15.93 15.35
N SER A 245 28.02 15.02 16.26
CA SER A 245 28.62 14.92 17.61
C SER A 245 27.93 13.88 18.51
N ILE A 246 28.75 12.92 18.96
CA ILE A 246 28.95 12.49 20.37
C ILE A 246 27.76 11.92 21.16
N GLU A 247 28.00 10.67 21.61
CA GLU A 247 27.63 10.00 22.87
C GLU A 247 26.40 10.46 23.68
N ASP A 248 25.55 9.47 23.95
CA ASP A 248 24.75 9.29 25.17
C ASP A 248 23.70 10.37 25.50
N SER A 249 22.45 10.12 25.11
CA SER A 249 21.31 10.56 25.93
C SER A 249 20.04 9.76 25.66
N ASN A 250 19.52 9.17 26.74
CA ASN A 250 18.10 8.86 26.90
C ASN A 250 17.33 10.18 26.89
N GLU A 251 16.82 10.61 25.74
CA GLU A 251 15.83 11.68 25.63
C GLU A 251 15.05 11.45 24.32
N GLY A 252 13.74 11.66 24.35
CA GLY A 252 12.83 11.25 23.28
C GLY A 252 13.21 11.81 21.91
N ASP A 253 13.15 10.95 20.88
CA ASP A 253 13.34 11.27 19.46
C ASP A 253 12.29 12.29 18.96
N GLU A 254 12.49 13.58 19.27
CA GLU A 254 11.63 14.68 18.86
C GLU A 254 11.75 15.08 17.38
N ASN A 255 12.59 14.41 16.57
CA ASN A 255 12.82 14.86 15.19
C ASN A 255 12.97 13.73 14.15
N TYR A 256 11.94 12.87 14.04
CA TYR A 256 11.85 11.87 12.98
C TYR A 256 11.58 12.55 11.62
N ASP A 257 12.44 12.32 10.62
CA ASP A 257 12.28 12.89 9.28
C ASP A 257 11.26 12.10 8.44
N TYR A 258 10.00 12.49 8.56
CA TYR A 258 8.89 11.94 7.76
C TYR A 258 9.08 12.16 6.25
N SER A 259 9.89 13.12 5.80
CA SER A 259 10.00 13.47 4.37
C SER A 259 10.75 12.43 3.52
N ALA A 260 11.47 11.53 4.18
CA ALA A 260 12.18 10.42 3.57
C ALA A 260 11.40 9.11 3.62
N ASP A 261 10.23 9.09 4.28
CA ASP A 261 9.26 8.02 4.14
C ASP A 261 8.72 8.04 2.70
N PRO A 262 8.89 6.98 1.88
CA PRO A 262 8.43 6.98 0.49
C PRO A 262 6.92 7.19 0.34
N TYR A 263 6.16 7.14 1.43
CA TYR A 263 4.73 7.45 1.49
C TYR A 263 4.42 8.91 1.71
N PHE A 264 5.30 9.68 2.35
CA PHE A 264 5.07 11.09 2.66
C PHE A 264 5.01 11.95 1.40
N ASN A 265 5.69 11.49 0.34
CA ASN A 265 5.62 12.01 -1.02
C ASN A 265 4.98 10.98 -1.99
N TYR A 266 3.88 10.33 -1.58
CA TYR A 266 3.01 9.54 -2.46
C TYR A 266 2.90 10.20 -3.85
N ASP A 267 3.30 9.55 -4.93
CA ASP A 267 3.49 10.18 -6.26
C ASP A 267 2.43 9.86 -7.33
N PRO A 268 1.33 9.14 -7.12
CA PRO A 268 0.58 8.48 -8.22
C PRO A 268 1.33 7.82 -9.41
N ASN A 269 2.51 8.29 -9.85
CA ASN A 269 3.16 7.88 -11.10
C ASN A 269 4.27 6.84 -10.93
N TYR A 270 4.68 6.43 -9.72
CA TYR A 270 5.32 5.12 -9.66
C TYR A 270 4.22 4.10 -9.96
N ASN A 271 4.50 3.16 -10.85
CA ASN A 271 3.58 2.23 -11.52
C ASN A 271 2.56 1.45 -10.63
N TYR A 272 2.50 1.70 -9.32
CA TYR A 272 1.55 1.12 -8.36
C TYR A 272 0.09 1.51 -8.60
N GLU A 273 -0.25 2.70 -9.14
CA GLU A 273 -1.68 3.02 -9.38
C GLU A 273 -2.26 2.21 -10.54
N GLY A 274 -1.42 1.84 -11.52
CA GLY A 274 -1.79 0.95 -12.61
C GLY A 274 -2.09 -0.47 -12.12
N ALA A 275 -1.22 -1.01 -11.24
CA ALA A 275 -1.41 -2.30 -10.58
C ALA A 275 -2.61 -2.30 -9.63
N MET A 276 -2.77 -1.22 -8.85
CA MET A 276 -3.98 -1.04 -8.04
C MET A 276 -5.22 -0.89 -8.95
N GLY A 277 -5.18 -0.21 -10.09
CA GLY A 277 -6.41 0.12 -10.84
C GLY A 277 -7.27 1.15 -10.10
N VAL A 278 -6.66 2.02 -9.29
CA VAL A 278 -7.31 3.16 -8.59
C VAL A 278 -7.36 4.43 -9.46
N ASN A 279 -7.41 4.27 -10.79
CA ASN A 279 -7.61 5.39 -11.70
C ASN A 279 -8.96 6.05 -11.37
N GLY A 280 -8.91 7.10 -10.54
CA GLY A 280 -9.92 8.14 -10.54
C GLY A 280 -10.03 8.62 -11.98
N VAL A 281 -11.27 8.62 -12.48
CA VAL A 281 -11.61 9.14 -13.80
C VAL A 281 -11.04 10.53 -14.01
N ASP A 282 -9.90 10.64 -14.68
CA ASP A 282 -9.44 11.86 -15.33
C ASP A 282 -8.84 11.56 -16.71
N GLY A 283 -9.66 11.89 -17.72
CA GLY A 283 -9.25 12.13 -19.08
C GLY A 283 -9.06 10.87 -19.94
N VAL A 284 -9.93 10.72 -20.94
CA VAL A 284 -9.68 9.86 -22.10
C VAL A 284 -8.29 10.17 -22.67
N LYS A 285 -7.27 9.38 -22.32
CA LYS A 285 -6.01 9.37 -23.07
C LYS A 285 -6.33 8.67 -24.39
N GLY A 286 -6.26 9.47 -25.45
CA GLY A 286 -6.53 9.04 -26.81
C GLY A 286 -5.82 7.73 -27.13
N VAL A 287 -6.53 6.87 -27.84
CA VAL A 287 -5.98 5.65 -28.43
C VAL A 287 -4.84 6.09 -29.34
N ASP A 288 -3.59 5.87 -28.93
CA ASP A 288 -2.45 6.05 -29.82
C ASP A 288 -2.61 5.04 -30.95
N GLY A 289 -2.75 5.58 -32.16
CA GLY A 289 -3.07 4.87 -33.37
C GLY A 289 -2.15 3.67 -33.59
N THR A 290 -2.75 2.58 -34.06
CA THR A 290 -2.04 1.43 -34.62
C THR A 290 -0.85 1.89 -35.46
N LYS A 291 0.35 1.37 -35.14
CA LYS A 291 1.56 1.57 -35.95
C LYS A 291 1.22 1.31 -37.43
N GLY A 292 1.30 2.37 -38.23
CA GLY A 292 1.13 2.30 -39.67
C GLY A 292 2.15 1.33 -40.28
N VAL A 293 1.65 0.41 -41.07
CA VAL A 293 2.45 -0.42 -41.98
C VAL A 293 2.81 0.46 -43.17
N ASP A 294 4.11 0.57 -43.46
CA ASP A 294 4.60 1.32 -44.61
C ASP A 294 4.19 0.65 -45.94
N GLY A 295 3.70 1.48 -46.86
CA GLY A 295 3.77 1.24 -48.30
C GLY A 295 2.46 0.90 -49.00
N THR A 296 1.79 1.90 -49.59
CA THR A 296 1.85 2.12 -51.05
C THR A 296 1.06 3.38 -51.49
N LYS A 297 1.80 4.28 -52.14
CA LYS A 297 1.46 5.25 -53.21
C LYS A 297 0.18 6.12 -53.11
N GLU A 298 0.45 7.42 -52.90
CA GLU A 298 -0.15 8.64 -53.50
C GLU A 298 -1.55 8.55 -54.13
N VAL A 299 -2.48 9.43 -53.71
CA VAL A 299 -3.11 10.46 -54.59
C VAL A 299 -3.54 11.69 -53.77
N ASN A 300 -3.19 12.87 -54.29
CA ASN A 300 -3.55 14.22 -53.86
C ASN A 300 -5.06 14.48 -53.65
N GLY A 301 -5.42 15.41 -52.75
CA GLY A 301 -6.67 16.17 -52.94
C GLY A 301 -7.30 16.85 -51.73
N THR A 302 -6.95 18.13 -51.53
CA THR A 302 -7.83 19.26 -51.14
C THR A 302 -8.54 19.31 -49.76
N LYS A 303 -8.07 20.29 -48.97
CA LYS A 303 -8.81 21.42 -48.33
C LYS A 303 -10.23 21.16 -47.79
N GLY A 304 -10.33 21.20 -46.45
CA GLY A 304 -11.16 22.10 -45.64
C GLY A 304 -12.68 22.12 -45.81
N VAL A 305 -13.41 22.15 -44.69
CA VAL A 305 -14.28 23.28 -44.29
C VAL A 305 -14.94 22.97 -42.93
N ASN A 306 -15.06 24.03 -42.15
CA ASN A 306 -15.69 24.17 -40.84
C ASN A 306 -17.17 23.73 -40.78
N GLY A 307 -17.52 23.17 -39.61
CA GLY A 307 -18.69 23.45 -38.76
C GLY A 307 -20.05 23.77 -39.37
N THR A 308 -21.12 23.18 -38.81
CA THR A 308 -21.97 23.86 -37.81
C THR A 308 -23.15 22.98 -37.36
N LYS A 309 -23.43 23.11 -36.05
CA LYS A 309 -24.72 23.25 -35.35
C LYS A 309 -25.81 22.16 -35.40
N GLU A 310 -26.26 21.90 -34.17
CA GLU A 310 -27.55 21.40 -33.67
C GLU A 310 -28.77 21.81 -34.51
N VAL A 311 -29.85 20.98 -34.48
CA VAL A 311 -31.16 21.31 -33.87
C VAL A 311 -32.02 20.03 -33.73
N ASN A 312 -32.77 20.00 -32.62
CA ASN A 312 -33.78 19.05 -32.15
C ASN A 312 -35.03 18.80 -33.05
N GLY A 313 -35.72 17.69 -32.74
CA GLY A 313 -37.18 17.50 -32.85
C GLY A 313 -37.62 16.67 -34.07
N THR A 314 -38.63 15.80 -34.07
CA THR A 314 -39.61 15.27 -33.09
C THR A 314 -40.48 14.24 -33.84
N ASN A 315 -41.09 13.33 -33.06
CA ASN A 315 -42.38 12.64 -33.26
C ASN A 315 -42.54 11.36 -34.09
N GLU A 316 -43.20 10.42 -33.40
CA GLU A 316 -43.85 9.18 -33.81
C GLU A 316 -44.87 9.35 -34.95
N VAL A 317 -45.07 8.29 -35.74
CA VAL A 317 -46.37 7.97 -36.37
C VAL A 317 -46.60 6.45 -36.36
N LYS A 318 -47.78 6.05 -35.85
CA LYS A 318 -48.36 4.70 -35.94
C LYS A 318 -48.95 4.42 -37.34
N GLY A 319 -48.73 3.19 -37.82
CA GLY A 319 -49.76 2.30 -38.37
C GLY A 319 -50.00 2.27 -39.88
N THR A 320 -49.99 1.07 -40.46
CA THR A 320 -51.06 0.59 -41.36
C THR A 320 -51.08 -0.95 -41.42
N ASN A 321 -52.29 -1.50 -41.40
CA ASN A 321 -52.65 -2.90 -41.62
C ASN A 321 -52.51 -3.27 -43.10
N GLY A 322 -52.15 -4.54 -43.38
CA GLY A 322 -52.27 -5.16 -44.69
C GLY A 322 -52.25 -6.68 -44.61
N THR A 323 -53.40 -7.30 -44.87
CA THR A 323 -53.69 -8.75 -44.90
C THR A 323 -53.35 -9.41 -46.25
N LYS A 324 -53.34 -10.76 -46.22
CA LYS A 324 -53.29 -11.79 -47.30
C LYS A 324 -51.88 -12.40 -47.48
N HIS A 325 -51.67 -13.72 -47.54
CA HIS A 325 -52.52 -14.90 -47.75
C HIS A 325 -52.10 -16.02 -46.80
#